data_AF-A0A0A9XH93-F1
#
_entry.id   AF-A0A0A9XH93-F1
#
_cell.length_a   1.000
_cell.length_b   1.000
_cell.length_c   1.000
_cell.angle_alpha   90.00
_cell.angle_beta   90.00
_cell.angle_gamma   90.00
#
_symmetry.space_group_name_H-M   'P 1'
#
loop_
_entity.id
_entity.type
_entity.pdbx_description
1 polymer ?
#
loop_
_entity_poly.entity_id
_entity_poly.type
_entity_poly.pdbx_seq_one_letter_code
_entity_poly.pdbx_strand_id
1 'polypeptide(L)'
;SIWNLTDLFLMALSIALSARFQQFNLELESVIHQEMDEAYWTKVREIYNKLALLTKLVDENVSPLILISFTNNLYFICLQLLHSIEPVESTPKMMYTVLSFSHLLFRACSVCLTAAGVYDKSKAPIATLFSVPSSSYNIEVQRMTLQVVFEDLALTGCRFFSVTRTLMLTVAGTIATYEI
;
A
#
# COMPACT_ATOMS: atom_id res chain seq x y z
N SER A 1 -9.31 -9.09 -20.31
CA SER A 1 -9.36 -7.63 -20.51
C SER A 1 -8.13 -6.98 -19.91
N ILE A 2 -7.55 -6.00 -20.60
CA ILE A 2 -6.31 -5.27 -20.25
C ILE A 2 -6.30 -4.78 -18.79
N TRP A 3 -7.46 -4.37 -18.26
CA TRP A 3 -7.62 -3.92 -16.87
C TRP A 3 -7.19 -4.94 -15.80
N ASN A 4 -7.51 -6.23 -16.01
CA ASN A 4 -7.09 -7.28 -15.08
C ASN A 4 -5.57 -7.44 -15.06
N LEU A 5 -4.92 -7.24 -16.21
CA LEU A 5 -3.47 -7.31 -16.32
C LEU A 5 -2.82 -6.12 -15.62
N THR A 6 -3.37 -4.92 -15.75
CA THR A 6 -2.92 -3.73 -15.01
C THR A 6 -3.01 -3.97 -13.50
N ASP A 7 -4.15 -4.47 -13.02
CA ASP A 7 -4.33 -4.75 -11.59
C ASP A 7 -3.35 -5.81 -11.08
N LEU A 8 -3.13 -6.90 -11.83
CA LEU A 8 -2.15 -7.93 -11.50
C LEU A 8 -0.71 -7.39 -11.50
N PHE A 9 -0.36 -6.56 -12.47
CA PHE A 9 0.94 -5.91 -12.54
C PHE A 9 1.18 -4.99 -11.33
N LEU A 10 0.20 -4.14 -10.99
CA LEU A 10 0.26 -3.25 -9.84
C LEU A 10 0.37 -4.04 -8.53
N MET A 11 -0.38 -5.13 -8.38
CA MET A 11 -0.27 -6.04 -7.22
C MET A 11 1.13 -6.64 -7.12
N ALA A 12 1.65 -7.23 -8.21
CA ALA A 12 2.96 -7.86 -8.22
C ALA A 12 4.09 -6.86 -7.87
N LEU A 13 4.02 -5.66 -8.45
CA LEU A 13 4.99 -4.59 -8.19
C LEU A 13 4.93 -4.12 -6.72
N SER A 14 3.72 -3.92 -6.20
CA SER A 14 3.50 -3.51 -4.81
C SER A 14 3.98 -4.57 -3.82
N ILE A 15 3.72 -5.85 -4.12
CA ILE A 15 4.22 -6.99 -3.34
C ILE A 15 5.75 -7.02 -3.35
N ALA A 16 6.38 -6.87 -4.51
CA ALA A 16 7.83 -6.88 -4.63
C ALA A 16 8.47 -5.75 -3.81
N LEU A 17 7.93 -4.54 -3.89
CA LEU A 17 8.42 -3.39 -3.13
C LEU A 17 8.19 -3.55 -1.62
N SER A 18 7.00 -4.01 -1.23
CA SER A 18 6.68 -4.34 0.17
C SER A 18 7.62 -5.42 0.73
N ALA A 19 7.96 -6.43 -0.07
CA ALA A 19 8.87 -7.50 0.32
C ALA A 19 10.29 -6.98 0.57
N ARG A 20 10.75 -5.98 -0.17
CA ARG A 20 12.05 -5.34 0.07
C ARG A 20 12.09 -4.57 1.38
N PHE A 21 11.05 -3.80 1.69
CA PHE A 21 10.94 -3.18 3.02
C PHE A 21 10.80 -4.22 4.13
N GLN A 22 10.05 -5.30 3.91
CA GLN A 22 9.94 -6.38 4.88
C GLN A 22 11.28 -7.06 5.16
N GLN A 23 12.09 -7.33 4.13
CA GLN A 23 13.45 -7.86 4.31
C GLN A 23 14.29 -6.91 5.16
N PHE A 24 14.28 -5.62 4.82
CA PHE A 24 14.96 -4.59 5.59
C PHE A 24 14.52 -4.56 7.06
N ASN A 25 13.22 -4.64 7.32
CA ASN A 25 12.67 -4.62 8.68
C ASN A 25 13.09 -5.86 9.47
N LEU A 26 13.09 -7.05 8.87
CA LEU A 26 13.53 -8.28 9.53
C LEU A 26 15.02 -8.23 9.90
N GLU A 27 15.87 -7.70 9.01
CA GLU A 27 17.29 -7.49 9.32
C GLU A 27 17.47 -6.50 10.47
N LEU A 28 16.71 -5.41 10.45
CA LEU A 28 16.77 -4.39 11.48
C LEU A 28 16.24 -4.89 12.84
N GLU A 29 15.18 -5.70 12.85
CA GLU A 29 14.63 -6.31 14.06
C GLU A 29 15.60 -7.29 14.72
N SER A 30 16.44 -7.97 13.93
CA SER A 30 17.41 -8.95 14.43
C SER A 30 18.50 -8.35 15.34
N VAL A 31 18.69 -7.02 15.30
CA VAL A 31 19.73 -6.31 16.06
C VAL A 31 19.18 -5.41 17.17
N ILE A 32 17.87 -5.39 17.44
CA ILE A 32 17.22 -4.46 18.40
C ILE A 32 17.91 -4.40 19.78
N HIS A 33 18.40 -5.54 20.27
CA HIS A 33 19.00 -5.65 21.61
C HIS A 33 20.53 -5.68 21.59
N GLN A 34 21.13 -5.44 20.43
CA GLN A 34 22.58 -5.47 20.27
C GLN A 34 23.11 -4.04 20.20
N GLU A 35 24.28 -3.82 20.79
CA GLU A 35 24.96 -2.54 20.66
C GLU A 35 25.64 -2.45 19.29
N MET A 36 25.20 -1.48 18.48
CA MET A 36 25.66 -1.28 17.12
C MET A 36 26.39 0.05 17.00
N ASP A 37 27.48 0.06 16.23
CA ASP A 37 28.28 1.25 16.01
C ASP A 37 27.65 2.21 14.99
N GLU A 38 28.20 3.42 14.89
CA GLU A 38 27.72 4.44 13.95
C GLU A 38 27.85 3.99 12.48
N ALA A 39 28.88 3.19 12.16
CA ALA A 39 29.08 2.65 10.82
C ALA A 39 27.93 1.72 10.39
N TYR A 40 27.43 0.88 11.30
CA TYR A 40 26.24 0.06 11.08
C TYR A 40 25.02 0.93 10.78
N TRP A 41 24.73 1.92 11.63
CA TRP A 41 23.55 2.78 11.46
C TRP A 41 23.61 3.63 10.18
N THR A 42 24.81 4.07 9.79
CA THR A 42 25.05 4.73 8.49
C THR A 42 24.63 3.81 7.34
N LYS A 43 25.06 2.54 7.37
CA LYS A 43 24.72 1.54 6.34
C LYS A 43 23.23 1.24 6.31
N VAL A 44 22.58 1.09 7.47
CA VAL A 44 21.13 0.87 7.57
C VAL A 44 20.37 2.02 6.90
N ARG A 45 20.74 3.27 7.22
CA ARG A 45 20.11 4.45 6.62
C ARG A 45 20.36 4.54 5.11
N GLU A 46 21.56 4.20 4.63
CA GLU A 46 21.84 4.14 3.18
C GLU A 46 20.95 3.12 2.45
N ILE A 47 20.69 1.96 3.06
CA ILE A 47 19.79 0.95 2.50
C ILE A 47 18.36 1.50 2.46
N TYR A 48 17.89 2.12 3.53
CA TYR A 48 16.58 2.76 3.56
C TYR A 48 16.43 3.85 2.49
N ASN A 49 17.45 4.71 2.32
CA ASN A 49 17.48 5.73 1.27
C ASN A 49 17.35 5.14 -0.13
N LYS A 50 17.99 4.01 -0.40
CA LYS A 50 17.88 3.31 -1.69
C LYS A 50 16.46 2.77 -1.91
N LEU A 51 15.82 2.23 -0.88
CA LEU A 51 14.42 1.78 -0.94
C LEU A 51 13.45 2.95 -1.12
N ALA A 52 13.70 4.08 -0.44
CA ALA A 52 12.92 5.31 -0.59
C ALA A 52 13.01 5.85 -2.02
N LEU A 53 14.21 5.95 -2.58
CA LEU A 53 14.43 6.37 -3.96
C LEU A 53 13.75 5.43 -4.96
N LEU A 54 13.89 4.12 -4.76
CA LEU A 54 13.24 3.12 -5.61
C LEU A 54 11.71 3.26 -5.56
N THR A 55 11.15 3.47 -4.38
CA THR A 55 9.69 3.64 -4.20
C THR A 55 9.19 4.88 -4.93
N LYS A 56 9.91 6.00 -4.81
CA LYS A 56 9.58 7.23 -5.54
C LYS A 56 9.66 7.05 -7.05
N LEU A 57 10.72 6.40 -7.54
CA LEU A 57 10.87 6.10 -8.96
C LEU A 57 9.74 5.21 -9.47
N VAL A 58 9.38 4.17 -8.71
CA VAL A 58 8.25 3.30 -9.04
C VAL A 58 6.96 4.11 -9.09
N ASP A 59 6.67 4.90 -8.05
CA ASP A 59 5.48 5.72 -7.99
C ASP A 59 5.38 6.65 -9.20
N GLU A 60 6.42 7.44 -9.48
CA GLU A 60 6.45 8.37 -10.64
C GLU A 60 6.06 7.70 -11.97
N ASN A 61 6.46 6.44 -12.18
CA ASN A 61 6.19 5.71 -13.42
C ASN A 61 4.82 5.01 -13.45
N VAL A 62 4.33 4.53 -12.30
CA VAL A 62 3.09 3.74 -12.23
C VAL A 62 1.89 4.51 -11.70
N SER A 63 2.09 5.73 -11.21
CA SER A 63 1.06 6.57 -10.61
C SER A 63 -0.14 6.83 -11.56
N PRO A 64 0.03 7.05 -12.87
CA PRO A 64 -1.10 7.10 -13.82
C PRO A 64 -1.84 5.77 -13.96
N LEU A 65 -1.12 4.63 -13.91
CA LEU A 65 -1.73 3.30 -13.98
C LEU A 65 -2.55 3.01 -12.72
N ILE A 66 -2.07 3.43 -11.55
CA ILE A 66 -2.81 3.34 -10.28
C ILE A 66 -4.10 4.15 -10.37
N LEU A 67 -4.02 5.41 -10.83
CA LEU A 67 -5.21 6.25 -10.99
C LEU A 67 -6.25 5.56 -11.88
N ILE A 68 -5.84 5.11 -13.07
CA ILE A 68 -6.72 4.46 -14.03
C ILE A 68 -7.28 3.14 -13.46
N SER A 69 -6.47 2.33 -12.78
CA SER A 69 -6.91 1.09 -12.13
C SER A 69 -8.00 1.36 -11.08
N PHE A 70 -7.79 2.32 -10.19
CA PHE A 70 -8.75 2.68 -9.15
C PHE A 70 -10.04 3.29 -9.74
N THR A 71 -9.93 4.17 -10.74
CA THR A 71 -11.11 4.72 -11.44
C THR A 71 -11.92 3.63 -12.12
N ASN A 72 -11.28 2.68 -12.80
CA ASN A 72 -11.99 1.56 -13.42
C ASN A 72 -12.66 0.65 -12.39
N ASN A 73 -11.94 0.28 -11.34
CA ASN A 73 -12.49 -0.54 -10.26
C ASN A 73 -13.72 0.13 -9.63
N LEU A 74 -13.62 1.42 -9.31
CA LEU A 74 -14.74 2.19 -8.75
C LEU A 74 -15.90 2.30 -9.74
N TYR A 75 -15.64 2.61 -11.02
CA TYR A 75 -16.68 2.70 -12.05
C TYR A 75 -17.50 1.41 -12.15
N PHE A 76 -16.84 0.25 -12.22
CA PHE A 76 -17.55 -1.04 -12.31
C PHE A 76 -18.31 -1.38 -11.02
N ILE A 77 -17.74 -1.08 -9.85
CA ILE A 77 -18.43 -1.25 -8.57
C ILE A 77 -19.69 -0.40 -8.53
N CYS A 78 -19.60 0.89 -8.81
CA CYS A 78 -20.74 1.81 -8.81
C CYS A 78 -21.79 1.42 -9.86
N LEU A 79 -21.38 1.04 -11.07
CA LEU A 79 -22.31 0.62 -12.12
C LEU A 79 -23.08 -0.65 -11.71
N GLN A 80 -22.41 -1.60 -11.06
CA GLN A 80 -23.04 -2.85 -10.63
C GLN A 80 -23.92 -2.67 -9.39
N LEU A 81 -23.57 -1.73 -8.50
CA LEU A 81 -24.46 -1.28 -7.43
C LEU A 81 -25.72 -0.63 -8.00
N LEU A 82 -25.59 0.28 -8.97
CA LEU A 82 -26.74 0.92 -9.62
C LEU A 82 -27.68 -0.11 -10.27
N HIS A 83 -27.14 -1.07 -11.02
CA HIS A 83 -27.95 -2.15 -11.61
C HIS A 83 -28.54 -3.11 -10.56
N SER A 84 -27.98 -3.18 -9.35
CA SER A 84 -28.52 -4.04 -8.28
C SER A 84 -29.84 -3.50 -7.69
N ILE A 85 -30.15 -2.23 -7.93
CA ILE A 85 -31.42 -1.58 -7.56
C ILE A 85 -32.56 -2.05 -8.46
N GLU A 86 -32.26 -2.49 -9.69
CA GLU A 86 -33.27 -3.02 -10.61
C GLU A 86 -33.76 -4.41 -10.18
N PRO A 87 -35.08 -4.68 -10.20
CA PRO A 87 -35.62 -5.98 -9.80
C PRO A 87 -35.07 -7.11 -10.68
N VAL A 88 -34.45 -8.10 -10.05
CA VAL A 88 -33.86 -9.23 -10.76
C VAL A 88 -34.91 -10.27 -11.08
N GLU A 89 -35.25 -10.42 -12.37
CA GLU A 89 -36.33 -11.31 -12.82
C GLU A 89 -36.01 -12.82 -12.75
N SER A 90 -34.75 -13.22 -12.54
CA SER A 90 -34.36 -14.64 -12.54
C SER A 90 -33.21 -14.99 -11.57
N THR A 91 -33.36 -16.11 -10.85
CA THR A 91 -32.36 -16.67 -9.92
C THR A 91 -30.94 -16.84 -10.50
N PRO A 92 -30.74 -17.39 -11.73
CA PRO A 92 -29.39 -17.49 -12.30
C PRO A 92 -28.75 -16.13 -12.59
N LYS A 93 -29.54 -15.12 -13.00
CA LYS A 93 -29.05 -13.74 -13.20
C LYS A 93 -28.62 -13.13 -11.86
N MET A 94 -29.37 -13.36 -10.79
CA MET A 94 -29.01 -12.92 -9.44
C MET A 94 -27.66 -13.51 -8.99
N MET A 95 -27.48 -14.82 -9.13
CA MET A 95 -26.22 -15.49 -8.75
C MET A 95 -25.03 -14.93 -9.55
N TYR A 96 -25.19 -14.76 -10.86
CA TYR A 96 -24.15 -14.18 -11.71
C TYR A 96 -23.77 -12.76 -11.26
N THR A 97 -24.77 -11.93 -10.94
CA THR A 97 -24.54 -10.55 -10.46
C THR A 97 -23.77 -10.55 -9.15
N VAL A 98 -24.16 -11.36 -8.17
CA VAL A 98 -23.48 -11.43 -6.85
C VAL A 98 -22.03 -11.92 -6.99
N LEU A 99 -21.81 -12.98 -7.78
CA LEU A 99 -20.46 -13.52 -7.99
C LEU A 99 -19.55 -12.52 -8.71
N SER A 100 -20.07 -11.88 -9.76
CA SER A 100 -19.31 -10.88 -10.53
C SER A 100 -18.97 -9.66 -9.67
N PHE A 101 -19.92 -9.19 -8.86
CA PHE A 101 -19.69 -8.09 -7.92
C PHE A 101 -18.66 -8.44 -6.85
N SER A 102 -18.78 -9.62 -6.25
CA SER A 102 -17.82 -10.12 -5.25
C SER A 102 -16.42 -10.22 -5.82
N HIS A 103 -16.28 -10.69 -7.06
CA HIS A 103 -14.99 -10.75 -7.75
C HIS A 103 -14.38 -9.36 -7.99
N LEU A 104 -15.19 -8.37 -8.40
CA LEU A 104 -14.73 -6.98 -8.57
C LEU A 104 -14.26 -6.36 -7.26
N LEU A 105 -15.05 -6.53 -6.19
CA LEU A 105 -14.67 -6.09 -4.84
C LEU A 105 -13.36 -6.75 -4.39
N PHE A 106 -13.26 -8.06 -4.51
CA PHE A 106 -12.06 -8.79 -4.12
C PHE A 106 -10.82 -8.30 -4.85
N ARG A 107 -10.93 -8.06 -6.17
CA ARG A 107 -9.84 -7.51 -6.99
C ARG A 107 -9.45 -6.11 -6.54
N ALA A 108 -10.41 -5.20 -6.41
CA ALA A 108 -10.17 -3.83 -5.97
C ALA A 108 -9.51 -3.79 -4.58
N CYS A 109 -10.01 -4.59 -3.65
CA CYS A 109 -9.43 -4.75 -2.31
C CYS A 109 -8.00 -5.28 -2.37
N SER A 110 -7.71 -6.28 -3.21
CA SER A 110 -6.38 -6.86 -3.34
C SER A 110 -5.36 -5.87 -3.90
N VAL A 111 -5.71 -5.12 -4.95
CA VAL A 111 -4.86 -4.04 -5.49
C VAL A 111 -4.59 -2.99 -4.41
N CYS A 112 -5.64 -2.57 -3.69
CA CYS A 112 -5.49 -1.56 -2.64
C CYS A 112 -4.65 -2.04 -1.45
N LEU A 113 -4.88 -3.26 -0.95
CA LEU A 113 -4.19 -3.81 0.22
C LEU A 113 -2.71 -4.08 -0.08
N THR A 114 -2.39 -4.56 -1.28
CA THR A 114 -1.00 -4.79 -1.68
C THR A 114 -0.24 -3.48 -1.84
N ALA A 115 -0.84 -2.47 -2.48
CA ALA A 115 -0.25 -1.13 -2.61
C ALA A 115 -0.10 -0.41 -1.26
N ALA A 116 -1.11 -0.49 -0.38
CA ALA A 116 -1.04 0.05 0.97
C ALA A 116 0.04 -0.63 1.83
N GLY A 117 0.35 -1.91 1.54
CA GLY A 117 1.43 -2.64 2.20
C GLY A 117 2.80 -1.98 2.03
N VAL A 118 3.04 -1.26 0.93
CA VAL A 118 4.30 -0.53 0.72
C VAL A 118 4.46 0.55 1.79
N TYR A 119 3.43 1.36 1.97
CA TYR A 119 3.41 2.40 3.00
C TYR A 119 3.57 1.82 4.41
N ASP A 120 2.78 0.80 4.75
CA ASP A 120 2.83 0.16 6.08
C ASP A 120 4.24 -0.36 6.40
N LYS A 121 4.86 -1.08 5.44
CA LYS A 121 6.19 -1.67 5.63
C LYS A 121 7.30 -0.61 5.62
N SER A 122 7.13 0.51 4.92
CA SER A 122 8.08 1.62 4.93
C SER A 122 8.15 2.37 6.28
N LYS A 123 7.04 2.38 7.03
CA LYS A 123 6.92 3.01 8.36
C LYS A 123 7.28 2.06 9.51
N ALA A 124 7.20 0.75 9.30
CA ALA A 124 7.51 -0.26 10.32
C ALA A 124 8.87 -0.13 11.05
N PRO A 125 9.98 0.36 10.42
CA PRO A 125 11.25 0.59 11.13
C PRO A 125 11.14 1.47 12.38
N ILE A 126 10.12 2.34 12.46
CA ILE A 126 9.98 3.32 13.54
C ILE A 126 9.93 2.67 14.93
N ALA A 127 9.28 1.51 15.05
CA ALA A 127 9.18 0.79 16.32
C ALA A 127 10.55 0.28 16.78
N THR A 128 11.35 -0.21 15.84
CA THR A 128 12.73 -0.64 16.09
C THR A 128 13.62 0.54 16.46
N LEU A 129 13.54 1.65 15.71
CA LEU A 129 14.36 2.84 15.97
C LEU A 129 14.11 3.44 17.35
N PHE A 130 12.87 3.41 17.84
CA PHE A 130 12.54 3.82 19.22
C PHE A 130 12.98 2.83 20.30
N SER A 131 13.33 1.61 19.92
CA SER A 131 13.81 0.58 20.84
C SER A 131 15.33 0.53 20.96
N VAL A 132 16.06 1.39 20.24
CA VAL A 132 17.53 1.44 20.27
C VAL A 132 18.03 1.89 21.65
N PRO A 133 18.95 1.15 22.30
CA PRO A 133 19.52 1.53 23.58
C PRO A 133 20.24 2.89 23.53
N SER A 134 20.18 3.66 24.62
CA SER A 134 20.82 4.98 24.69
C SER A 134 22.35 4.94 24.49
N SER A 135 23.01 3.81 24.77
CA SER A 135 24.44 3.60 24.53
C SER A 135 24.79 3.52 23.04
N SER A 136 23.85 3.08 22.20
CA SER A 136 24.01 2.94 20.74
C SER A 136 23.27 4.01 19.94
N TYR A 137 22.50 4.87 20.61
CA TYR A 137 21.75 5.94 19.98
C TYR A 137 22.72 7.03 19.49
N ASN A 138 22.75 7.25 18.19
CA ASN A 138 23.62 8.22 17.54
C ASN A 138 22.86 9.09 16.53
N ILE A 139 23.60 10.00 15.87
CA ILE A 139 23.03 10.94 14.92
C ILE A 139 22.35 10.26 13.72
N GLU A 140 22.83 9.09 13.28
CA GLU A 140 22.24 8.36 12.16
C GLU A 140 20.91 7.72 12.54
N VAL A 141 20.78 7.18 13.76
CA VAL A 141 19.49 6.71 14.30
C VAL A 141 18.48 7.86 14.33
N GLN A 142 18.90 9.03 14.82
CA GLN A 142 18.04 10.22 14.86
C GLN A 142 17.61 10.67 13.45
N ARG A 143 18.55 10.76 12.51
CA ARG A 143 18.27 11.16 11.11
C ARG A 143 17.34 10.18 10.42
N MET A 144 17.56 8.88 10.60
CA MET A 144 16.68 7.86 10.05
C MET A 144 15.29 7.89 10.68
N THR A 145 15.20 8.12 12.00
CA THR A 145 13.92 8.28 12.70
C THR A 145 13.11 9.43 12.10
N LEU A 146 13.73 10.60 11.95
CA LEU A 146 13.09 11.76 11.32
C LEU A 146 12.65 11.45 9.89
N GLN A 147 13.50 10.77 9.12
CA GLN A 147 13.17 10.37 7.77
C GLN A 147 11.94 9.45 7.71
N VAL A 148 11.93 8.37 8.49
CA VAL A 148 10.80 7.42 8.52
C VAL A 148 9.52 8.11 8.98
N VAL A 149 9.59 9.05 9.93
CA VAL A 149 8.43 9.80 10.42
C VAL A 149 7.85 10.70 9.33
N PHE A 150 8.68 11.55 8.73
CA PHE A 150 8.22 12.63 7.86
C PHE A 150 8.13 12.28 6.37
N GLU A 151 8.80 11.21 5.93
CA GLU A 151 8.78 10.78 4.54
C GLU A 151 7.68 9.73 4.33
N ASP A 152 6.68 10.06 3.50
CA ASP A 152 5.61 9.13 3.14
C ASP A 152 5.96 8.38 1.85
N LEU A 153 6.35 7.12 2.02
CA LEU A 153 6.70 6.21 0.92
C LEU A 153 5.48 5.38 0.55
N ALA A 154 4.49 6.03 -0.06
CA ALA A 154 3.27 5.40 -0.57
C ALA A 154 3.23 5.45 -2.10
N LEU A 155 2.55 4.47 -2.70
CA LEU A 155 2.14 4.57 -4.10
C LEU A 155 0.90 5.48 -4.21
N THR A 156 0.84 6.30 -5.25
CA THR A 156 -0.14 7.36 -5.42
C THR A 156 -0.87 7.27 -6.76
N GLY A 157 -2.09 7.79 -6.84
CA GLY A 157 -2.82 8.00 -8.09
C GLY A 157 -2.62 9.42 -8.61
N CYS A 158 -1.60 9.65 -9.43
CA CYS A 158 -1.14 10.97 -9.89
C CYS A 158 -1.02 12.04 -8.78
N ARG A 159 -0.61 11.65 -7.56
CA ARG A 159 -0.63 12.52 -6.36
C ARG A 159 -2.02 13.07 -5.96
N PHE A 160 -3.12 12.61 -6.58
CA PHE A 160 -4.48 12.93 -6.12
C PHE A 160 -4.81 12.23 -4.79
N PHE A 161 -4.32 11.02 -4.62
CA PHE A 161 -4.48 10.24 -3.40
C PHE A 161 -3.26 9.32 -3.19
N SER A 162 -2.96 9.02 -1.93
CA SER A 162 -2.00 8.00 -1.54
C SER A 162 -2.74 6.72 -1.18
N VAL A 163 -2.31 5.58 -1.74
CA VAL A 163 -2.94 4.30 -1.48
C VAL A 163 -2.56 3.82 -0.09
N THR A 164 -3.49 4.00 0.85
CA THR A 164 -3.37 3.57 2.25
C THR A 164 -4.60 2.77 2.65
N ARG A 165 -4.51 1.99 3.74
CA ARG A 165 -5.68 1.29 4.29
C ARG A 165 -6.80 2.25 4.68
N THR A 166 -6.44 3.46 5.11
CA THR A 166 -7.40 4.51 5.46
C THR A 166 -8.22 4.94 4.26
N LEU A 167 -7.58 5.17 3.10
CA LEU A 167 -8.30 5.51 1.86
C LEU A 167 -9.36 4.45 1.52
N MET A 168 -9.01 3.17 1.65
CA MET A 168 -9.95 2.07 1.41
C MET A 168 -11.16 2.13 2.35
N LEU A 169 -10.92 2.32 3.65
CA LEU A 169 -11.98 2.43 4.65
C LEU A 169 -12.88 3.66 4.39
N THR A 170 -12.30 4.78 3.97
CA THR A 170 -13.05 5.99 3.61
C THR A 170 -13.95 5.75 2.40
N VAL A 171 -13.44 5.12 1.33
CA VAL A 171 -14.24 4.83 0.13
C VAL A 171 -15.37 3.86 0.46
N ALA A 172 -15.08 2.79 1.21
CA ALA A 172 -16.11 1.82 1.64
C ALA A 172 -17.18 2.47 2.52
N GLY A 173 -16.77 3.31 3.48
CA GLY A 173 -17.69 4.05 4.34
C GLY A 173 -18.55 5.04 3.56
N THR A 174 -17.99 5.69 2.54
CA THR A 174 -18.73 6.62 1.67
C THR A 174 -19.81 5.88 0.89
N ILE A 175 -19.47 4.74 0.25
CA ILE A 175 -20.45 3.91 -0.47
C ILE A 175 -21.57 3.45 0.47
N ALA A 176 -21.22 2.93 1.66
CA ALA A 176 -22.21 2.49 2.64
C ALA A 176 -23.12 3.63 3.12
N THR A 177 -22.60 4.86 3.24
CA THR A 177 -23.39 6.01 3.69
C THR A 177 -24.43 6.46 2.66
N TYR A 178 -24.19 6.27 1.37
CA TYR A 178 -25.14 6.66 0.32
C TYR A 178 -26.19 5.57 -0.01
N GLU A 179 -25.98 4.35 0.48
CA GLU A 179 -26.90 3.20 0.29
C GLU A 179 -27.81 2.96 1.53
N ILE A 180 -27.70 3.79 2.58
CA ILE A 180 -28.53 3.75 3.81
C ILE A 180 -29.44 4.97 3.88
#